data_AF-A0A7D4B108-F1
#
_entry.id   AF-A0A7D4B108-F1
#
_cell.length_a   1.000
_cell.length_b   1.000
_cell.length_c   1.000
_cell.angle_alpha   90.00
_cell.angle_beta   90.00
_cell.angle_gamma   90.00
#
_symmetry.space_group_name_H-M   'P 1'
#
loop_
_entity.id
_entity.type
_entity.pdbx_description
1 polymer ?
#
loop_
_entity_poly.entity_id
_entity_poly.type
_entity_poly.pdbx_seq_one_letter_code
_entity_poly.pdbx_strand_id
1 'polypeptide(L)'
;MVQNKENETLTGSWRKILTSISVVLLLGTGAVGCSSDNKGEEHVSTTHPMEDINEETVGIDQLPGFLDSVDPQIRQVYSLVAKHPDLIKDMPCYCGCGDSVGHKSNLSCFIRDIEKDGKVVWDSHGTKCNVCLQIAAEAASMKTEGKSHTEIRKAIDDQYREGYAKPTPTPLPK
;
A
#
# COMPACT_ATOMS: atom_id res chain seq x y z
N MET A 1 -66.34 -7.94 -11.11
CA MET A 1 -66.85 -8.58 -9.89
C MET A 1 -65.68 -9.01 -9.02
N VAL A 2 -65.69 -8.57 -7.74
CA VAL A 2 -65.14 -9.19 -6.50
C VAL A 2 -63.64 -9.64 -6.52
N GLN A 3 -62.67 -8.90 -5.96
CA GLN A 3 -62.26 -8.71 -4.53
C GLN A 3 -61.73 -9.96 -3.78
N ASN A 4 -60.47 -9.83 -3.33
CA ASN A 4 -59.83 -10.19 -2.04
C ASN A 4 -59.62 -11.65 -1.58
N LYS A 5 -58.36 -11.93 -1.20
CA LYS A 5 -57.92 -12.26 0.18
C LYS A 5 -56.37 -12.28 0.26
N GLU A 6 -55.73 -11.32 0.93
CA GLU A 6 -55.24 -11.37 2.34
C GLU A 6 -53.98 -12.27 2.51
N ASN A 7 -52.75 -11.73 2.47
CA ASN A 7 -51.87 -11.30 3.59
C ASN A 7 -51.84 -12.21 4.83
N GLU A 8 -50.65 -12.68 5.27
CA GLU A 8 -50.19 -12.72 6.68
C GLU A 8 -48.68 -13.02 6.76
N THR A 9 -48.02 -12.30 7.67
CA THR A 9 -46.59 -12.20 7.98
C THR A 9 -46.17 -13.15 9.11
N LEU A 10 -44.94 -13.69 9.14
CA LEU A 10 -44.34 -14.18 10.41
C LEU A 10 -42.81 -13.93 10.47
N THR A 11 -42.46 -12.89 11.23
CA THR A 11 -41.14 -12.58 11.79
C THR A 11 -40.83 -13.47 13.00
N GLY A 12 -39.56 -13.88 13.21
CA GLY A 12 -39.21 -14.66 14.42
C GLY A 12 -37.73 -14.94 14.69
N SER A 13 -37.02 -13.96 15.26
CA SER A 13 -36.10 -14.08 16.41
C SER A 13 -35.33 -15.40 16.64
N TRP A 14 -34.09 -15.52 16.16
CA TRP A 14 -33.11 -16.52 16.67
C TRP A 14 -32.00 -15.84 17.47
N ARG A 15 -32.34 -15.48 18.71
CA ARG A 15 -31.40 -15.08 19.77
C ARG A 15 -30.91 -16.35 20.48
N LYS A 16 -29.57 -16.49 20.55
CA LYS A 16 -28.77 -17.08 21.64
C LYS A 16 -29.15 -18.50 22.10
N ILE A 17 -28.35 -19.50 21.70
CA ILE A 17 -28.23 -20.77 22.42
C ILE A 17 -26.85 -20.79 23.09
N LEU A 18 -26.85 -20.47 24.38
CA LEU A 18 -25.81 -20.86 25.34
C LEU A 18 -26.15 -22.27 25.82
N THR A 19 -25.16 -23.17 25.83
CA THR A 19 -24.83 -24.17 26.87
C THR A 19 -24.12 -25.36 26.23
N SER A 20 -22.89 -25.64 26.68
CA SER A 20 -22.57 -26.86 27.44
C SER A 20 -21.06 -27.14 27.43
N ILE A 21 -20.48 -27.02 28.61
CA ILE A 21 -19.15 -27.50 28.97
C ILE A 21 -19.17 -29.02 28.92
N SER A 22 -18.20 -29.63 28.24
CA SER A 22 -17.83 -31.03 28.45
C SER A 22 -16.32 -31.13 28.33
N VAL A 23 -15.68 -31.15 29.49
CA VAL A 23 -14.29 -31.57 29.67
C VAL A 23 -14.26 -33.07 29.45
N VAL A 24 -13.59 -33.52 28.39
CA VAL A 24 -13.23 -34.92 28.20
C VAL A 24 -11.71 -35.00 28.16
N LEU A 25 -11.12 -35.35 29.30
CA LEU A 25 -9.75 -35.84 29.40
C LEU A 25 -9.72 -37.26 28.82
N LEU A 26 -9.03 -37.45 27.70
CA LEU A 26 -8.62 -38.77 27.22
C LEU A 26 -7.12 -38.76 26.94
N LEU A 27 -6.40 -39.42 27.86
CA LEU A 27 -5.04 -39.90 27.67
C LEU A 27 -5.01 -40.95 26.57
N GLY A 28 -4.11 -40.78 25.59
CA GLY A 28 -3.83 -41.75 24.55
C GLY A 28 -2.47 -41.48 23.91
N THR A 29 -1.48 -42.27 24.32
CA THR A 29 -0.10 -42.33 23.80
C THR A 29 -0.02 -42.99 22.42
N GLY A 30 0.85 -42.51 21.52
CA GLY A 30 1.29 -43.33 20.38
C GLY A 30 1.86 -42.61 19.15
N ALA A 31 3.17 -42.31 19.21
CA ALA A 31 4.20 -42.47 18.18
C ALA A 31 4.21 -41.67 16.83
N VAL A 32 5.42 -41.16 16.56
CA VAL A 32 6.06 -40.75 15.29
C VAL A 32 5.62 -39.42 14.66
N GLY A 33 6.48 -38.41 14.81
CA GLY A 33 6.52 -37.22 13.96
C GLY A 33 7.91 -36.59 14.02
N CYS A 34 8.57 -36.47 12.85
CA CYS A 34 9.94 -36.03 12.69
C CYS A 34 10.28 -34.73 13.42
N SER A 35 11.33 -34.75 14.23
CA SER A 35 12.02 -33.55 14.67
C SER A 35 12.80 -32.99 13.48
N SER A 36 12.20 -32.03 12.76
CA SER A 36 12.98 -31.11 11.94
C SER A 36 13.41 -29.97 12.84
N ASP A 37 14.72 -29.89 13.08
CA ASP A 37 15.37 -28.70 13.62
C ASP A 37 15.08 -27.52 12.68
N ASN A 38 14.02 -26.77 12.95
CA ASN A 38 13.86 -25.44 12.40
C ASN A 38 14.86 -24.54 13.11
N LYS A 39 16.11 -24.57 12.64
CA LYS A 39 17.00 -23.42 12.77
C LYS A 39 16.22 -22.25 12.21
N GLY A 40 15.83 -21.33 13.09
CA GLY A 40 15.41 -20.01 12.66
C GLY A 40 16.52 -19.45 11.80
N GLU A 41 16.27 -19.37 10.50
CA GLU A 41 17.10 -18.61 9.59
C GLU A 41 16.91 -17.14 9.99
N GLU A 42 17.78 -16.67 10.89
CA GLU A 42 18.13 -15.27 10.95
C GLU A 42 18.65 -14.89 9.57
N HIS A 43 17.76 -14.34 8.73
CA HIS A 43 18.18 -13.41 7.70
C HIS A 43 18.77 -12.20 8.45
N VAL A 44 20.04 -12.29 8.81
CA VAL A 44 20.85 -11.12 9.12
C VAL A 44 20.95 -10.36 7.80
N SER A 45 19.97 -9.48 7.58
CA SER A 45 20.09 -8.46 6.55
C SER A 45 21.31 -7.66 6.95
N THR A 46 22.42 -7.94 6.29
CA THR A 46 23.62 -7.12 6.40
C THR A 46 23.23 -5.77 5.82
N THR A 47 22.72 -4.89 6.69
CA THR A 47 22.34 -3.52 6.36
C THR A 47 23.62 -2.73 6.13
N HIS A 48 24.21 -2.92 4.97
CA HIS A 48 24.86 -1.80 4.32
C HIS A 48 23.73 -0.88 3.87
N PRO A 49 23.65 0.38 4.36
CA PRO A 49 22.75 1.34 3.75
C PRO A 49 23.23 1.52 2.31
N MET A 50 22.56 0.85 1.37
CA MET A 50 22.69 1.21 -0.03
C MET A 50 22.12 2.61 -0.12
N GLU A 51 23.00 3.59 -0.22
CA GLU A 51 22.66 4.98 -0.40
C GLU A 51 21.65 5.12 -1.55
N ASP A 52 20.74 6.08 -1.43
CA ASP A 52 19.80 6.35 -2.51
C ASP A 52 20.54 6.99 -3.69
N ILE A 53 20.35 6.42 -4.87
CA ILE A 53 20.85 6.99 -6.12
C ILE A 53 19.83 7.98 -6.66
N ASN A 54 20.35 9.12 -7.12
CA ASN A 54 19.60 10.15 -7.81
C ASN A 54 20.08 10.23 -9.25
N GLU A 55 19.17 10.08 -10.20
CA GLU A 55 19.49 10.04 -11.63
C GLU A 55 18.65 11.06 -12.41
N GLU A 56 19.31 11.91 -13.21
CA GLU A 56 18.66 12.87 -14.09
C GLU A 56 18.33 12.24 -15.44
N THR A 57 17.13 12.54 -15.95
CA THR A 57 16.68 12.18 -17.29
C THR A 57 16.18 13.43 -18.02
N VAL A 58 16.11 13.38 -19.35
CA VAL A 58 15.75 14.55 -20.17
C VAL A 58 14.28 14.95 -20.04
N GLY A 59 13.45 14.11 -19.42
CA GLY A 59 12.02 14.36 -19.26
C GLY A 59 11.31 13.25 -18.51
N ILE A 60 10.09 13.53 -18.06
CA ILE A 60 9.28 12.62 -17.23
C ILE A 60 8.92 11.31 -17.93
N ASP A 61 8.86 11.31 -19.26
CA ASP A 61 8.58 10.11 -20.06
C ASP A 61 9.80 9.17 -20.21
N GLN A 62 10.98 9.62 -19.77
CA GLN A 62 12.19 8.79 -19.74
C GLN A 62 12.47 8.33 -18.30
N LEU A 63 12.35 7.03 -18.08
CA LEU A 63 12.68 6.40 -16.81
C LEU A 63 14.21 6.30 -16.61
N PRO A 64 14.70 6.37 -15.36
CA PRO A 64 16.12 6.27 -15.04
C PRO A 64 16.63 4.84 -15.22
N GLY A 65 17.91 4.71 -15.57
CA GLY A 65 18.60 3.45 -15.84
C GLY A 65 18.76 2.57 -14.61
N PHE A 66 18.72 3.12 -13.39
CA PHE A 66 18.72 2.29 -12.19
C PHE A 66 17.53 1.33 -12.10
N LEU A 67 16.44 1.58 -12.84
CA LEU A 67 15.29 0.68 -12.90
C LEU A 67 15.52 -0.53 -13.82
N ASP A 68 16.68 -0.67 -14.47
CA ASP A 68 16.96 -1.79 -15.35
C ASP A 68 17.31 -3.08 -14.58
N SER A 69 17.66 -2.97 -13.30
CA SER A 69 18.04 -4.08 -12.43
C SER A 69 17.05 -4.36 -11.28
N VAL A 70 15.95 -3.59 -11.21
CA VAL A 70 14.90 -3.79 -10.20
C VAL A 70 13.78 -4.69 -10.73
N ASP A 71 12.90 -5.15 -9.83
CA ASP A 71 11.73 -5.92 -10.22
C ASP A 71 10.87 -5.17 -11.26
N PRO A 72 10.41 -5.82 -12.35
CA PRO A 72 9.57 -5.19 -13.36
C PRO A 72 8.31 -4.50 -12.81
N GLN A 73 7.74 -4.99 -11.70
CA GLN A 73 6.61 -4.35 -11.04
C GLN A 73 7.00 -2.99 -10.43
N ILE A 74 8.19 -2.87 -9.85
CA ILE A 74 8.70 -1.59 -9.34
C ILE A 74 8.86 -0.61 -10.50
N ARG A 75 9.48 -1.04 -11.61
CA ARG A 75 9.61 -0.23 -12.83
C ARG A 75 8.24 0.23 -13.37
N GLN A 76 7.23 -0.65 -13.30
CA GLN A 76 5.86 -0.32 -13.68
C GLN A 76 5.28 0.77 -12.78
N VAL A 77 5.51 0.73 -11.47
CA VAL A 77 5.06 1.79 -10.55
C VAL A 77 5.73 3.13 -10.86
N TYR A 78 7.04 3.15 -11.15
CA TYR A 78 7.71 4.38 -11.60
C TYR A 78 7.08 4.93 -12.90
N SER A 79 6.68 4.06 -13.82
CA SER A 79 5.91 4.47 -15.03
C SER A 79 4.55 5.09 -14.68
N LEU A 80 3.84 4.55 -13.68
CA LEU A 80 2.57 5.11 -13.21
C LEU A 80 2.76 6.48 -12.55
N VAL A 81 3.83 6.65 -11.78
CA VAL A 81 4.21 7.93 -11.18
C VAL A 81 4.50 8.96 -12.27
N ALA A 82 5.29 8.58 -13.30
CA ALA A 82 5.59 9.41 -14.45
C ALA A 82 4.33 9.87 -15.19
N LYS A 83 3.34 8.98 -15.32
CA LYS A 83 2.07 9.26 -16.01
C LYS A 83 1.11 10.12 -15.20
N HIS A 84 1.20 10.08 -13.88
CA HIS A 84 0.25 10.73 -12.97
C HIS A 84 0.91 11.61 -11.89
N PRO A 85 1.92 12.44 -12.22
CA PRO A 85 2.73 13.13 -11.22
C PRO A 85 1.90 14.06 -10.34
N ASP A 86 0.94 14.79 -10.91
CA ASP A 86 0.06 15.69 -10.15
C ASP A 86 -0.82 14.94 -9.15
N LEU A 87 -1.36 13.78 -9.54
CA LEU A 87 -2.14 12.94 -8.63
C LEU A 87 -1.26 12.42 -7.49
N ILE A 88 -0.10 11.85 -7.84
CA ILE A 88 0.80 11.26 -6.85
C ILE A 88 1.37 12.34 -5.91
N LYS A 89 1.51 13.58 -6.38
CA LYS A 89 1.90 14.73 -5.54
C LYS A 89 0.89 15.03 -4.45
N ASP A 90 -0.39 14.79 -4.72
CA ASP A 90 -1.48 15.03 -3.77
C ASP A 90 -1.64 13.90 -2.74
N MET A 91 -0.96 12.76 -2.94
CA MET A 91 -1.03 11.61 -2.03
C MET A 91 0.08 11.68 -0.97
N PRO A 92 -0.24 11.49 0.32
CA PRO A 92 0.78 11.32 1.34
C PRO A 92 1.34 9.90 1.30
N CYS A 93 2.48 9.68 1.96
CA CYS A 93 2.93 8.34 2.31
C CYS A 93 3.00 8.16 3.83
N TYR A 94 2.79 6.92 4.27
CA TYR A 94 2.68 6.54 5.68
C TYR A 94 3.83 5.60 6.11
N CYS A 95 4.96 5.66 5.42
CA CYS A 95 6.10 4.75 5.62
C CYS A 95 7.03 5.14 6.77
N GLY A 96 6.89 6.35 7.32
CA GLY A 96 7.72 6.86 8.41
C GLY A 96 9.01 7.57 7.98
N CYS A 97 9.36 7.54 6.70
CA CYS A 97 10.56 8.22 6.17
C CYS A 97 10.35 9.73 5.88
N GLY A 98 9.13 10.24 6.05
CA GLY A 98 8.74 11.60 5.69
C GLY A 98 9.64 12.68 6.29
N ASP A 99 9.78 12.70 7.62
CA ASP A 99 10.56 13.72 8.32
C ASP A 99 12.08 13.46 8.26
N SER A 100 12.51 12.19 8.23
CA SER A 100 13.93 11.83 8.24
C SER A 100 14.64 12.08 6.90
N VAL A 101 13.93 11.88 5.79
CA VAL A 101 14.44 12.14 4.42
C VAL A 101 13.96 13.50 3.90
N GLY A 102 12.86 14.03 4.45
CA GLY A 102 12.29 15.32 4.07
C GLY A 102 11.21 15.25 2.99
N HIS A 103 10.70 14.05 2.67
CA HIS A 103 9.63 13.84 1.69
C HIS A 103 8.35 14.62 2.05
N LYS A 104 7.74 15.24 1.03
CA LYS A 104 6.53 16.07 1.19
C LYS A 104 5.25 15.36 0.75
N SER A 105 5.39 14.35 -0.08
CA SER A 105 4.30 13.51 -0.57
C SER A 105 4.84 12.16 -1.03
N ASN A 106 3.95 11.29 -1.49
CA ASN A 106 4.31 10.03 -2.13
C ASN A 106 5.17 10.28 -3.38
N LEU A 107 4.95 11.36 -4.12
CA LEU A 107 5.77 11.72 -5.29
C LEU A 107 7.24 11.91 -4.94
N SER A 108 7.53 12.54 -3.80
CA SER A 108 8.90 12.81 -3.34
C SER A 108 9.72 11.54 -3.12
N CYS A 109 9.09 10.36 -2.97
CA CYS A 109 9.80 9.09 -2.86
C CYS A 109 10.36 8.59 -4.19
N PHE A 110 9.88 9.12 -5.31
CA PHE A 110 10.22 8.67 -6.67
C PHE A 110 10.93 9.76 -7.48
N ILE A 111 10.56 11.01 -7.24
CA ILE A 111 11.07 12.18 -7.95
C ILE A 111 11.55 13.18 -6.91
N ARG A 112 12.85 13.44 -6.95
CA ARG A 112 13.50 14.45 -6.12
C ARG A 112 13.19 15.86 -6.63
N ASP A 113 13.26 16.07 -7.94
CA ASP A 113 12.96 17.35 -8.56
C ASP A 113 12.48 17.22 -10.01
N ILE A 114 11.71 18.20 -10.47
CA ILE A 114 11.37 18.41 -11.87
C ILE A 114 11.84 19.82 -12.23
N GLU A 115 12.90 19.89 -13.04
CA GLU A 115 13.55 21.15 -13.39
C GLU A 115 12.68 22.00 -14.33
N LYS A 116 13.02 23.29 -14.42
CA LYS A 116 12.26 24.26 -15.24
C LYS A 116 12.28 23.94 -16.74
N ASP A 117 13.32 23.27 -17.22
CA ASP A 117 13.46 22.83 -18.60
C ASP A 117 12.82 21.45 -18.87
N GLY A 118 12.17 20.86 -17.86
CA GLY A 118 11.44 19.61 -17.96
C GLY A 118 12.23 18.37 -17.59
N LYS A 119 13.53 18.49 -17.29
CA LYS A 119 14.33 17.37 -16.78
C LYS A 119 13.79 16.85 -15.47
N VAL A 120 13.94 15.55 -15.24
CA VAL A 120 13.48 14.90 -14.01
C VAL A 120 14.65 14.26 -13.32
N VAL A 121 14.79 14.60 -12.04
CA VAL A 121 15.74 13.98 -11.13
C VAL A 121 14.99 12.92 -10.32
N TRP A 122 15.16 11.67 -10.71
CA TRP A 122 14.54 10.51 -10.09
C TRP A 122 15.30 10.09 -8.84
N ASP A 123 14.57 9.55 -7.87
CA ASP A 123 15.10 9.02 -6.62
C ASP A 123 14.81 7.51 -6.52
N SER A 124 15.84 6.71 -6.24
CA SER A 124 15.70 5.26 -6.03
C SER A 124 15.06 4.87 -4.71
N HIS A 125 14.84 5.80 -3.78
CA HIS A 125 14.28 5.51 -2.46
C HIS A 125 12.96 4.72 -2.57
N GLY A 126 12.10 5.11 -3.52
CA GLY A 126 10.84 4.44 -3.81
C GLY A 126 10.98 2.94 -4.11
N THR A 127 12.09 2.50 -4.73
CA THR A 127 12.36 1.08 -5.02
C THR A 127 12.47 0.21 -3.76
N LYS A 128 12.76 0.82 -2.60
CA LYS A 128 13.00 0.14 -1.33
C LYS A 128 11.81 0.24 -0.37
N CYS A 129 10.73 0.92 -0.76
CA CYS A 129 9.61 1.24 0.13
C CYS A 129 8.27 0.70 -0.38
N ASN A 130 7.87 -0.47 0.13
CA ASN A 130 6.65 -1.15 -0.32
C ASN A 130 5.38 -0.31 -0.11
N VAL A 131 5.28 0.44 0.99
CA VAL A 131 4.14 1.34 1.27
C VAL A 131 4.04 2.44 0.21
N CYS A 132 5.17 3.04 -0.17
CA CYS A 132 5.16 4.08 -1.20
C CYS A 132 4.77 3.54 -2.57
N LEU A 133 5.25 2.34 -2.92
CA LEU A 133 4.91 1.65 -4.17
C LEU A 133 3.42 1.32 -4.24
N GLN A 134 2.84 0.79 -3.16
CA GLN A 134 1.43 0.43 -3.09
C GLN A 134 0.53 1.67 -3.22
N ILE A 135 0.80 2.73 -2.45
CA ILE A 135 0.01 3.97 -2.53
C ILE A 135 0.01 4.54 -3.96
N ALA A 136 1.17 4.56 -4.63
CA ALA A 136 1.28 5.05 -5.99
C ALA A 136 0.45 4.20 -6.98
N ALA A 137 0.55 2.87 -6.87
CA ALA A 137 -0.18 1.94 -7.71
C ALA A 137 -1.70 2.02 -7.49
N GLU A 138 -2.15 2.04 -6.23
CA GLU A 138 -3.57 2.14 -5.86
C GLU A 138 -4.17 3.48 -6.29
N ALA A 139 -3.47 4.59 -6.07
CA ALA A 139 -3.91 5.91 -6.51
C ALA A 139 -4.06 5.96 -8.04
N ALA A 140 -3.08 5.44 -8.77
CA ALA A 140 -3.15 5.35 -10.23
C ALA A 140 -4.32 4.45 -10.68
N SER A 141 -4.54 3.30 -10.05
CA SER A 141 -5.68 2.42 -10.34
C SER A 141 -7.00 3.15 -10.16
N MET A 142 -7.21 3.79 -9.02
CA MET A 142 -8.43 4.56 -8.75
C MET A 142 -8.63 5.74 -9.72
N LYS A 143 -7.55 6.34 -10.22
CA LYS A 143 -7.62 7.35 -11.27
C LYS A 143 -8.09 6.77 -12.58
N THR A 144 -7.65 5.56 -12.95
CA THR A 144 -8.14 4.87 -14.15
C THR A 144 -9.61 4.48 -14.04
N GLU A 145 -10.10 4.23 -12.81
CA GLU A 145 -11.52 4.02 -12.51
C GLU A 145 -12.36 5.30 -12.57
N GLY A 146 -11.73 6.46 -12.80
CA GLY A 146 -12.41 7.75 -12.96
C GLY A 146 -12.61 8.55 -11.68
N LYS A 147 -12.03 8.13 -10.54
CA LYS A 147 -12.12 8.89 -9.29
C LYS A 147 -11.37 10.22 -9.36
N SER A 148 -11.90 11.22 -8.67
CA SER A 148 -11.25 12.53 -8.49
C SER A 148 -10.06 12.43 -7.51
N HIS A 149 -9.16 13.42 -7.54
CA HIS A 149 -8.00 13.43 -6.63
C HIS A 149 -8.44 13.46 -5.16
N THR A 150 -9.53 14.17 -4.85
CA THR A 150 -10.08 14.26 -3.50
C THR A 150 -10.63 12.92 -3.01
N GLU A 151 -11.34 12.18 -3.87
CA GLU A 151 -11.84 10.83 -3.53
C GLU A 151 -10.68 9.85 -3.34
N ILE A 152 -9.66 9.92 -4.21
CA ILE A 152 -8.45 9.09 -4.11
C ILE A 152 -7.70 9.41 -2.81
N ARG A 153 -7.47 10.71 -2.54
CA ARG A 153 -6.82 11.17 -1.31
C ARG A 153 -7.53 10.64 -0.08
N LYS A 154 -8.86 10.77 -0.04
CA LYS A 154 -9.67 10.28 1.07
C LYS A 154 -9.52 8.77 1.24
N ALA A 155 -9.56 8.00 0.15
CA ALA A 155 -9.42 6.54 0.20
C ALA A 155 -8.04 6.11 0.74
N ILE A 156 -6.96 6.74 0.26
CA ILE A 156 -5.60 6.51 0.77
C ILE A 156 -5.51 6.87 2.26
N ASP A 157 -6.02 8.04 2.66
CA ASP A 157 -5.99 8.46 4.05
C ASP A 157 -6.77 7.49 4.95
N ASP A 158 -7.96 7.04 4.52
CA ASP A 158 -8.78 6.08 5.27
C ASP A 158 -8.08 4.71 5.43
N GLN A 159 -7.40 4.24 4.38
CA GLN A 159 -6.73 2.94 4.36
C GLN A 159 -5.46 2.91 5.20
N TYR A 160 -4.69 4.01 5.20
CA TYR A 160 -3.36 4.05 5.80
C TYR A 160 -3.27 4.84 7.12
N ARG A 161 -4.33 5.53 7.59
CA ARG A 161 -4.26 6.32 8.84
C ARG A 161 -4.08 5.51 10.12
N GLU A 162 -4.47 4.24 10.13
CA GLU A 162 -4.44 3.37 11.31
C GLU A 162 -3.37 2.28 11.14
N GLY A 163 -2.49 2.12 12.13
CA GLY A 163 -1.44 1.11 12.11
C GLY A 163 -0.17 1.48 11.32
N TYR A 164 -0.15 2.63 10.64
CA TYR A 164 1.04 3.15 9.95
C TYR A 164 1.60 4.40 10.62
N ALA A 165 2.73 4.90 10.12
CA ALA A 165 3.36 6.11 10.61
C ALA A 165 2.54 7.37 10.28
N LYS A 166 2.90 8.49 10.88
CA LYS A 166 2.32 9.80 10.54
C LYS A 166 2.49 10.08 9.04
N PRO A 167 1.45 10.59 8.34
CA PRO A 167 1.58 10.93 6.93
C PRO A 167 2.58 12.06 6.71
N THR A 168 3.19 12.08 5.52
CA THR A 168 3.90 13.27 5.02
C THR A 168 2.97 14.50 5.03
N PRO A 169 3.52 15.73 5.16
CA PRO A 169 2.74 16.97 5.21
C PRO A 169 2.23 17.37 3.83
N THR A 170 1.41 16.52 3.22
CA THR A 170 0.91 16.65 1.85
C THR A 170 -0.37 17.47 1.84
N PRO A 171 -0.40 18.63 1.15
CA PRO A 171 -1.61 19.43 1.00
C PRO A 171 -2.77 18.62 0.43
N LEU A 172 -4.01 19.04 0.74
CA LEU A 172 -5.18 18.46 0.09
C LEU A 172 -5.25 18.88 -1.38
N PRO A 173 -5.77 18.01 -2.27
CA PRO A 173 -6.08 18.39 -3.66
C PRO A 173 -6.97 19.63 -3.72
N LYS A 174 -6.81 20.42 -4.79
CA LYS A 174 -7.65 21.60 -5.06
C LYS A 174 -8.93 21.25 -5.82
#